data_AF-A0A1A8WRR9-F1
#
_entry.id   AF-A0A1A8WRR9-F1
#
_cell.length_a   1.000
_cell.length_b   1.000
_cell.length_c   1.000
_cell.angle_alpha   90.00
_cell.angle_beta   90.00
_cell.angle_gamma   90.00
#
_symmetry.space_group_name_H-M   'P 1'
#
loop_
_entity.id
_entity.type
_entity.pdbx_description
1 polymer ?
#
loop_
_entity_poly.entity_id
_entity_poly.type
_entity_poly.pdbx_seq_one_letter_code
_entity_poly.pdbx_strand_id
1 'polypeptide(L)'
;MDLSGRNEIDYENLDKLFQKRYAMSVAEPAVISNPEKFKSSCDMIFQDQYKSNTTFNEACRTLLTYLSIAQSTGFLTDKNNSCGYANYWLNNKVRNENGTSDMHTTNFFTILTSSSNEISNGICNNHIYFLTDIVFTEIKTLYEFYDQFNKFKVAITTDYNGSCKEAQKCATIYKDNVSYCHNYKTKFCSQLLKYRNELMNLLQEKKMCADQQGFISQIDKSPADSSLQSVNGLSSPVIISITLIGTIFGVFLLSLFLYKFSPLGAWITHLIGKIKKKGCFVDEVVDQSLFHHYESDQKVSIYRDYNIPYNFAEY
;
A
#
# COMPACT_ATOMS: atom_id res chain seq x y z
N MET A 1 8.62 7.30 2.60
CA MET A 1 7.29 7.22 1.97
C MET A 1 6.33 6.86 3.09
N ASP A 2 5.53 7.82 3.53
CA ASP A 2 4.54 7.61 4.58
C ASP A 2 3.49 6.61 4.05
N LEU A 3 3.31 5.49 4.76
CA LEU A 3 2.36 4.44 4.40
C LEU A 3 0.98 4.70 5.03
N SER A 4 0.83 5.77 5.84
CA SER A 4 -0.42 6.10 6.51
C SER A 4 -1.45 6.62 5.50
N GLY A 5 -2.63 5.99 5.45
CA GLY A 5 -3.77 6.44 4.65
C GLY A 5 -4.07 5.68 3.35
N ARG A 6 -3.35 4.60 3.03
CA ARG A 6 -3.69 3.75 1.86
C ARG A 6 -4.88 2.83 2.14
N ASN A 7 -5.73 2.68 1.14
CA ASN A 7 -6.84 1.73 1.15
C ASN A 7 -6.36 0.41 0.53
N GLU A 8 -5.97 -0.52 1.40
CA GLU A 8 -5.53 -1.86 1.00
C GLU A 8 -6.65 -2.62 0.25
N ILE A 9 -6.25 -3.52 -0.64
CA ILE A 9 -7.20 -4.40 -1.33
C ILE A 9 -7.84 -5.32 -0.29
N ASP A 10 -9.17 -5.30 -0.25
CA ASP A 10 -9.95 -6.15 0.62
C ASP A 10 -10.13 -7.54 -0.01
N TYR A 11 -9.52 -8.54 0.62
CA TYR A 11 -9.58 -9.93 0.18
C TYR A 11 -11.01 -10.49 0.21
N GLU A 12 -11.86 -10.00 1.13
CA GLU A 12 -13.22 -10.52 1.31
C GLU A 12 -14.17 -10.11 0.17
N ASN A 13 -13.87 -8.99 -0.50
CA ASN A 13 -14.66 -8.42 -1.59
C ASN A 13 -14.01 -8.63 -2.98
N LEU A 14 -13.04 -9.55 -3.09
CA LEU A 14 -12.30 -9.80 -4.35
C LEU A 14 -13.20 -10.21 -5.51
N ASP A 15 -14.32 -10.89 -5.23
CA ASP A 15 -15.31 -11.26 -6.23
C ASP A 15 -15.98 -10.03 -6.88
N LYS A 16 -16.38 -9.04 -6.07
CA LYS A 16 -16.97 -7.77 -6.53
C LYS A 16 -15.94 -6.90 -7.23
N LEU A 17 -14.72 -6.89 -6.71
CA LEU A 17 -13.58 -6.21 -7.31
C LEU A 17 -13.30 -6.79 -8.71
N PHE A 18 -13.26 -8.12 -8.86
CA PHE A 18 -13.04 -8.80 -10.14
C PHE A 18 -14.11 -8.53 -11.20
N GLN A 19 -15.36 -8.21 -10.80
CA GLN A 19 -16.41 -7.80 -11.74
C GLN A 19 -16.10 -6.47 -12.42
N LYS A 20 -15.30 -5.60 -11.80
CA LYS A 20 -14.90 -4.30 -12.39
C LYS A 20 -13.94 -4.43 -13.57
N ARG A 21 -13.46 -5.66 -13.87
CA ARG A 21 -12.65 -5.95 -15.06
C ARG A 21 -13.29 -5.54 -16.37
N TYR A 22 -14.63 -5.58 -16.44
CA TYR A 22 -15.36 -5.21 -17.65
C TYR A 22 -15.05 -3.77 -18.07
N ALA A 23 -15.08 -2.81 -17.14
CA ALA A 23 -14.76 -1.42 -17.45
C ALA A 23 -13.31 -1.26 -17.96
N MET A 24 -12.37 -2.05 -17.44
CA MET A 24 -10.99 -2.05 -17.95
C MET A 24 -10.90 -2.66 -19.36
N SER A 25 -11.64 -3.74 -19.64
CA SER A 25 -11.72 -4.35 -20.97
C SER A 25 -12.32 -3.43 -22.04
N VAL A 26 -13.04 -2.39 -21.63
CA VAL A 26 -13.52 -1.31 -22.52
C VAL A 26 -12.47 -0.19 -22.63
N ALA A 27 -11.74 0.10 -21.55
CA ALA A 27 -10.73 1.16 -21.53
C ALA A 27 -9.52 0.86 -22.43
N GLU A 28 -9.02 -0.38 -22.41
CA GLU A 28 -7.86 -0.81 -23.21
C GLU A 28 -8.04 -0.54 -24.72
N PRO A 29 -9.10 -1.01 -25.40
CA PRO A 29 -9.29 -0.71 -26.82
C PRO A 29 -9.59 0.77 -27.09
N ALA A 30 -10.18 1.49 -26.13
CA ALA A 30 -10.49 2.92 -26.28
C ALA A 30 -9.22 3.81 -26.36
N VAL A 31 -8.13 3.39 -25.70
CA VAL A 31 -6.83 4.08 -25.78
C VAL A 31 -6.17 3.91 -27.16
N ILE A 32 -6.42 2.76 -27.80
CA ILE A 32 -5.95 2.48 -29.17
C ILE A 32 -6.76 3.29 -30.19
N SER A 33 -8.08 3.36 -30.03
CA SER A 33 -8.94 4.12 -30.94
C SER A 33 -8.79 5.63 -30.82
N ASN A 34 -8.34 6.13 -29.67
CA ASN A 34 -8.00 7.53 -29.47
C ASN A 34 -6.59 7.70 -28.85
N PRO A 35 -5.52 7.64 -29.68
CA PRO A 35 -4.12 7.75 -29.25
C PRO A 35 -3.76 9.05 -28.53
N GLU A 36 -4.52 10.13 -28.75
CA GLU A 36 -4.26 11.43 -28.12
C GLU A 36 -4.92 11.55 -26.74
N LYS A 37 -5.87 10.67 -26.41
CA LYS A 37 -6.58 10.71 -25.14
C LYS A 37 -5.59 10.55 -23.97
N PHE A 38 -5.56 11.56 -23.10
CA PHE A 38 -4.67 11.68 -21.93
C PHE A 38 -3.16 11.64 -22.22
N LYS A 39 -2.76 11.74 -23.50
CA LYS A 39 -1.35 11.65 -23.89
C LYS A 39 -0.52 12.76 -23.22
N SER A 40 -0.95 14.01 -23.33
CA SER A 40 -0.26 15.16 -22.73
C SER A 40 -0.13 15.05 -21.22
N SER A 41 -1.19 14.60 -20.52
CA SER A 41 -1.18 14.40 -19.08
C SER A 41 -0.15 13.35 -18.66
N CYS A 42 -0.13 12.18 -19.31
CA CYS A 42 0.83 11.13 -18.98
C CYS A 42 2.27 11.51 -19.40
N ASP A 43 2.45 12.16 -20.55
CA ASP A 43 3.76 12.65 -20.98
C ASP A 43 4.35 13.65 -19.96
N MET A 44 3.52 14.50 -19.34
CA MET A 44 3.92 15.41 -18.27
C MET A 44 4.30 14.67 -16.97
N ILE A 45 3.48 13.70 -16.55
CA ILE A 45 3.74 12.89 -15.34
C ILE A 45 5.09 12.17 -15.42
N PHE A 46 5.45 11.65 -16.61
CA PHE A 46 6.68 10.89 -16.82
C PHE A 46 7.80 11.68 -17.51
N GLN A 47 7.68 13.00 -17.60
CA GLN A 47 8.58 13.88 -18.37
C GLN A 47 10.06 13.78 -17.92
N ASP A 48 10.30 13.64 -16.62
CA ASP A 48 11.66 13.61 -16.04
C ASP A 48 12.34 12.23 -16.08
N GLN A 49 11.70 11.22 -16.68
CA GLN A 49 12.29 9.90 -16.79
C GLN A 49 13.12 9.78 -18.08
N TYR A 50 14.44 9.60 -17.93
CA TYR A 50 15.39 9.29 -19.02
C TYR A 50 14.96 8.09 -19.88
N LYS A 51 14.06 7.25 -19.36
CA LYS A 51 13.32 6.23 -20.11
C LYS A 51 11.84 6.33 -19.75
N SER A 52 11.13 7.30 -20.34
CA SER A 52 9.68 7.12 -20.51
C SER A 52 9.50 5.80 -21.26
N ASN A 53 9.01 4.78 -20.55
CA ASN A 53 8.71 3.50 -21.15
C ASN A 53 7.34 3.64 -21.85
N THR A 54 7.25 3.24 -23.11
CA THR A 54 5.97 3.19 -23.84
C THR A 54 4.90 2.45 -23.03
N THR A 55 5.29 1.41 -22.29
CA THR A 55 4.43 0.68 -21.35
C THR A 55 3.86 1.56 -20.22
N PHE A 56 4.66 2.48 -19.65
CA PHE A 56 4.21 3.32 -18.53
C PHE A 56 3.24 4.40 -19.01
N ASN A 57 3.54 5.03 -20.13
CA ASN A 57 2.65 5.99 -20.76
C ASN A 57 1.33 5.34 -21.20
N GLU A 58 1.38 4.15 -21.79
CA GLU A 58 0.18 3.38 -22.14
C GLU A 58 -0.63 2.99 -20.89
N ALA A 59 0.03 2.49 -19.84
CA ALA A 59 -0.61 2.12 -18.59
C ALA A 59 -1.31 3.31 -17.92
N CYS A 60 -0.67 4.49 -17.90
CA CYS A 60 -1.24 5.72 -17.39
C CYS A 60 -2.47 6.16 -18.21
N ARG A 61 -2.37 6.16 -19.55
CA ARG A 61 -3.48 6.55 -20.43
C ARG A 61 -4.68 5.63 -20.28
N THR A 62 -4.44 4.33 -20.13
CA THR A 62 -5.49 3.33 -19.86
C THR A 62 -6.13 3.53 -18.50
N LEU A 63 -5.34 3.79 -17.45
CA LEU A 63 -5.87 4.11 -16.12
C LEU A 63 -6.79 5.35 -16.18
N LEU A 64 -6.34 6.45 -16.77
CA LEU A 64 -7.14 7.68 -16.86
C LEU A 64 -8.41 7.47 -17.70
N THR A 65 -8.32 6.66 -18.76
CA THR A 65 -9.48 6.26 -19.58
C THR A 65 -10.47 5.43 -18.80
N TYR A 66 -9.99 4.45 -18.03
CA TYR A 66 -10.79 3.65 -17.13
C TYR A 66 -11.52 4.52 -16.10
N LEU A 67 -10.83 5.45 -15.45
CA LEU A 67 -11.42 6.33 -14.44
C LEU A 67 -12.50 7.24 -15.05
N SER A 68 -12.25 7.78 -16.25
CA SER A 68 -13.22 8.57 -17.01
C SER A 68 -14.48 7.77 -17.36
N ILE A 69 -14.34 6.51 -17.79
CA ILE A 69 -15.47 5.61 -18.07
C ILE A 69 -16.20 5.26 -16.78
N ALA A 70 -15.48 4.86 -15.74
CA ALA A 70 -16.06 4.44 -14.47
C ALA A 70 -16.86 5.59 -13.81
N GLN A 71 -16.44 6.84 -14.03
CA GLN A 71 -17.17 8.01 -13.58
C GLN A 71 -18.45 8.22 -14.38
N SER A 72 -18.40 8.14 -15.72
CA SER A 72 -19.56 8.41 -16.57
C SER A 72 -20.64 7.32 -16.51
N THR A 73 -20.25 6.05 -16.27
CA THR A 73 -21.19 4.92 -16.16
C THR A 73 -21.67 4.67 -14.74
N GLY A 74 -21.20 5.45 -13.75
CA GLY A 74 -21.55 5.27 -12.35
C GLY A 74 -20.86 4.09 -11.66
N PHE A 75 -19.89 3.42 -12.27
CA PHE A 75 -19.13 2.35 -11.59
C PHE A 75 -18.39 2.84 -10.34
N LEU A 76 -18.01 4.12 -10.28
CA LEU A 76 -17.42 4.76 -9.11
C LEU A 76 -18.37 4.93 -7.91
N THR A 77 -19.66 4.60 -8.04
CA THR A 77 -20.55 4.44 -6.86
C THR A 77 -20.01 3.40 -5.89
N ASP A 78 -19.27 2.41 -6.41
CA ASP A 78 -18.46 1.47 -5.67
C ASP A 78 -16.97 1.77 -5.91
N LYS A 79 -16.55 2.92 -5.36
CA LYS A 79 -15.20 3.47 -5.50
C LYS A 79 -14.13 2.47 -5.06
N ASN A 80 -14.34 1.79 -3.93
CA ASN A 80 -13.34 0.89 -3.37
C ASN A 80 -13.02 -0.27 -4.32
N ASN A 81 -14.05 -0.93 -4.86
CA ASN A 81 -13.82 -2.05 -5.79
C ASN A 81 -13.29 -1.57 -7.14
N SER A 82 -13.77 -0.43 -7.65
CA SER A 82 -13.30 0.12 -8.93
C SER A 82 -11.83 0.53 -8.86
N CYS A 83 -11.46 1.31 -7.83
CA CYS A 83 -10.09 1.71 -7.59
C CYS A 83 -9.18 0.52 -7.24
N GLY A 84 -9.68 -0.45 -6.47
CA GLY A 84 -8.97 -1.68 -6.15
C GLY A 84 -8.64 -2.50 -7.40
N TYR A 85 -9.59 -2.64 -8.33
CA TYR A 85 -9.35 -3.29 -9.61
C TYR A 85 -8.31 -2.55 -10.45
N ALA A 86 -8.45 -1.22 -10.55
CA ALA A 86 -7.53 -0.40 -11.29
C ALA A 86 -6.09 -0.57 -10.76
N ASN A 87 -5.91 -0.63 -9.43
CA ASN A 87 -4.61 -0.85 -8.82
C ASN A 87 -4.02 -2.23 -9.16
N TYR A 88 -4.84 -3.29 -9.08
CA TYR A 88 -4.40 -4.64 -9.45
C TYR A 88 -3.99 -4.71 -10.91
N TRP A 89 -4.84 -4.23 -11.83
CA TRP A 89 -4.55 -4.24 -13.27
C TRP A 89 -3.26 -3.47 -13.58
N LEU A 90 -3.09 -2.31 -12.93
CA LEU A 90 -1.91 -1.48 -13.12
C LEU A 90 -0.63 -2.21 -12.69
N ASN A 91 -0.67 -2.83 -11.50
CA ASN A 91 0.43 -3.67 -11.02
C ASN A 91 0.73 -4.79 -12.01
N ASN A 92 -0.27 -5.47 -12.55
CA ASN A 92 -0.06 -6.51 -13.56
C ASN A 92 0.58 -5.97 -14.85
N LYS A 93 0.15 -4.79 -15.33
CA LYS A 93 0.58 -4.21 -16.62
C LYS A 93 2.04 -3.74 -16.61
N VAL A 94 2.54 -3.23 -15.49
CA VAL A 94 3.89 -2.64 -15.39
C VAL A 94 4.95 -3.58 -14.80
N ARG A 95 4.59 -4.84 -14.56
CA ARG A 95 5.50 -5.91 -14.12
C ARG A 95 6.16 -6.60 -15.32
N ASN A 96 7.21 -7.35 -15.04
CA ASN A 96 7.83 -8.25 -16.01
C ASN A 96 6.88 -9.40 -16.39
N GLU A 97 7.14 -10.07 -17.51
CA GLU A 97 6.30 -11.18 -18.02
C GLU A 97 6.12 -12.31 -16.99
N ASN A 98 7.12 -12.56 -16.15
CA ASN A 98 7.07 -13.55 -15.07
C ASN A 98 6.30 -13.06 -13.82
N GLY A 99 5.75 -11.84 -13.84
CA GLY A 99 5.02 -11.22 -12.73
C GLY A 99 5.88 -10.57 -11.64
N THR A 100 7.21 -10.63 -11.75
CA THR A 100 8.10 -9.96 -10.78
C THR A 100 8.16 -8.46 -11.04
N SER A 101 8.40 -7.71 -9.97
CA SER A 101 8.68 -6.28 -10.06
C SER A 101 10.17 -6.00 -10.08
N ASP A 102 10.53 -4.85 -10.63
CA ASP A 102 11.88 -4.31 -10.57
C ASP A 102 11.86 -2.83 -10.13
N MET A 103 13.03 -2.20 -10.18
CA MET A 103 13.17 -0.78 -9.85
C MET A 103 12.32 0.11 -10.77
N HIS A 104 12.13 -0.26 -12.04
CA HIS A 104 11.27 0.49 -12.95
C HIS A 104 9.80 0.41 -12.53
N THR A 105 9.33 -0.79 -12.14
CA THR A 105 7.97 -0.96 -11.58
C THR A 105 7.77 -0.11 -10.33
N THR A 106 8.72 -0.11 -9.39
CA THR A 106 8.61 0.73 -8.18
C THR A 106 8.59 2.21 -8.51
N ASN A 107 9.51 2.67 -9.38
CA ASN A 107 9.59 4.07 -9.80
C ASN A 107 8.31 4.54 -10.48
N PHE A 108 7.68 3.70 -11.30
CA PHE A 108 6.39 4.01 -11.93
C PHE A 108 5.34 4.42 -10.89
N PHE A 109 5.15 3.62 -9.84
CA PHE A 109 4.16 3.93 -8.80
C PHE A 109 4.56 5.14 -7.96
N THR A 110 5.85 5.33 -7.67
CA THR A 110 6.33 6.52 -6.96
C THR A 110 5.97 7.79 -7.73
N ILE A 111 6.28 7.85 -9.03
CA ILE A 111 6.00 9.03 -9.87
C ILE A 111 4.50 9.25 -9.99
N LEU A 112 3.75 8.19 -10.35
CA LEU A 112 2.31 8.28 -10.54
C LEU A 112 1.59 8.78 -9.28
N THR A 113 1.99 8.31 -8.10
CA THR A 113 1.38 8.74 -6.82
C THR A 113 1.82 10.13 -6.40
N SER A 114 3.04 10.56 -6.72
CA SER A 114 3.49 11.95 -6.50
C SER A 114 2.75 12.95 -7.40
N SER A 115 2.35 12.56 -8.61
CA SER A 115 1.55 13.37 -9.53
C SER A 115 0.03 13.19 -9.36
N SER A 116 -0.41 12.62 -8.24
CA SER A 116 -1.80 12.18 -8.04
C SER A 116 -2.86 13.29 -8.03
N ASN A 117 -2.46 14.56 -7.84
CA ASN A 117 -3.38 15.70 -8.01
C ASN A 117 -3.75 15.94 -9.48
N GLU A 118 -2.90 15.49 -10.43
CA GLU A 118 -3.14 15.61 -11.87
C GLU A 118 -3.95 14.42 -12.43
N ILE A 119 -4.05 13.33 -11.66
CA ILE A 119 -4.75 12.10 -12.04
C ILE A 119 -6.21 12.20 -11.62
N SER A 120 -7.10 12.39 -12.60
CA SER A 120 -8.56 12.28 -12.44
C SER A 120 -9.13 13.00 -11.19
N ASN A 121 -8.67 14.22 -10.88
CA ASN A 121 -9.08 15.01 -9.71
C ASN A 121 -8.90 14.28 -8.35
N GLY A 122 -7.91 13.40 -8.26
CA GLY A 122 -7.62 12.64 -7.05
C GLY A 122 -8.49 11.40 -6.82
N ILE A 123 -9.29 11.02 -7.83
CA ILE A 123 -10.09 9.80 -7.80
C ILE A 123 -9.12 8.60 -7.76
N CYS A 124 -9.25 7.77 -6.71
CA CYS A 124 -8.41 6.61 -6.41
C CYS A 124 -7.00 6.88 -5.85
N ASN A 125 -6.62 8.10 -5.48
CA ASN A 125 -5.25 8.41 -5.01
C ASN A 125 -4.75 7.48 -3.90
N ASN A 126 -5.60 7.18 -2.90
CA ASN A 126 -5.23 6.33 -1.78
C ASN A 126 -5.31 4.83 -2.09
N HIS A 127 -5.75 4.46 -3.29
CA HIS A 127 -5.93 3.07 -3.74
C HIS A 127 -4.89 2.65 -4.78
N ILE A 128 -4.22 3.58 -5.45
CA ILE A 128 -3.16 3.28 -6.41
C ILE A 128 -1.81 3.22 -5.69
N TYR A 129 -1.20 2.04 -5.65
CA TYR A 129 0.08 1.80 -5.00
C TYR A 129 0.73 0.52 -5.50
N PHE A 130 2.05 0.48 -5.35
CA PHE A 130 2.84 -0.71 -5.63
C PHE A 130 2.44 -1.86 -4.68
N LEU A 131 2.02 -2.98 -5.25
CA LEU A 131 1.86 -4.25 -4.53
C LEU A 131 3.23 -4.93 -4.45
N THR A 132 3.59 -5.54 -3.33
CA THR A 132 4.80 -6.38 -3.31
C THR A 132 4.57 -7.64 -4.15
N ASP A 133 5.63 -8.31 -4.58
CA ASP A 133 5.51 -9.53 -5.39
C ASP A 133 4.67 -10.61 -4.70
N ILE A 134 4.79 -10.73 -3.38
CA ILE A 134 3.99 -11.65 -2.56
C ILE A 134 2.50 -11.28 -2.63
N VAL A 135 2.15 -10.04 -2.29
CA VAL A 135 0.75 -9.59 -2.28
C VAL A 135 0.12 -9.63 -3.67
N PHE A 136 0.87 -9.23 -4.70
CA PHE A 136 0.41 -9.31 -6.08
C PHE A 136 0.12 -10.76 -6.50
N THR A 137 1.02 -11.69 -6.17
CA THR A 137 0.86 -13.11 -6.47
C THR A 137 -0.37 -13.68 -5.77
N GLU A 138 -0.55 -13.39 -4.47
CA GLU A 138 -1.73 -13.81 -3.72
C GLU A 138 -3.05 -13.34 -4.36
N ILE A 139 -3.14 -12.05 -4.72
CA ILE A 139 -4.35 -11.48 -5.34
C ILE A 139 -4.58 -12.09 -6.73
N LYS A 140 -3.51 -12.22 -7.53
CA LYS A 140 -3.57 -12.84 -8.86
C LYS A 140 -4.09 -14.27 -8.79
N THR A 141 -3.56 -15.08 -7.87
CA THR A 141 -4.01 -16.46 -7.64
C THR A 141 -5.49 -16.53 -7.29
N LEU A 142 -5.98 -15.63 -6.42
CA LEU A 142 -7.41 -15.60 -6.06
C LEU A 142 -8.29 -15.19 -7.24
N TYR A 143 -7.86 -14.28 -8.10
CA TYR A 143 -8.60 -13.94 -9.32
C TYR A 143 -8.61 -15.06 -10.34
N GLU A 144 -7.48 -15.72 -10.55
CA GLU A 144 -7.42 -16.89 -11.44
C GLU A 144 -8.36 -17.98 -10.96
N PHE A 145 -8.39 -18.27 -9.65
CA PHE A 145 -9.36 -19.20 -9.07
C PHE A 145 -10.78 -18.74 -9.35
N TYR A 146 -11.11 -17.48 -9.02
CA TYR A 146 -12.48 -16.97 -9.14
C TYR A 146 -12.95 -16.90 -10.61
N ASP A 147 -12.05 -16.64 -11.55
CA ASP A 147 -12.35 -16.68 -12.99
C ASP A 147 -12.74 -18.08 -13.45
N GLN A 148 -11.94 -19.10 -13.11
CA GLN A 148 -12.30 -20.49 -13.44
C GLN A 148 -13.58 -20.92 -12.70
N PHE A 149 -13.78 -20.47 -11.47
CA PHE A 149 -14.99 -20.77 -10.71
C PHE A 149 -16.24 -20.14 -11.34
N ASN A 150 -16.14 -18.92 -11.89
CA ASN A 150 -17.25 -18.32 -12.65
C ASN A 150 -17.52 -19.08 -13.96
N LYS A 151 -16.47 -19.49 -14.69
CA LYS A 151 -16.62 -20.31 -15.89
C LYS A 151 -17.29 -21.65 -15.57
N PHE A 152 -16.91 -22.29 -14.47
CA PHE A 152 -17.60 -23.46 -13.94
C PHE A 152 -19.08 -23.17 -13.71
N LYS A 153 -19.43 -22.14 -12.93
CA LYS A 153 -20.83 -21.78 -12.64
C LYS A 153 -21.68 -21.58 -13.90
N VAL A 154 -21.13 -20.96 -14.94
CA VAL A 154 -21.81 -20.77 -16.23
C VAL A 154 -21.95 -22.10 -16.99
N ALA A 155 -20.90 -22.92 -16.99
CA ALA A 155 -20.87 -24.18 -17.73
C ALA A 155 -21.78 -25.26 -17.11
N ILE A 156 -22.06 -25.23 -15.81
CA ILE A 156 -22.94 -26.22 -15.12
C ILE A 156 -24.25 -26.47 -15.87
N THR A 157 -24.85 -25.43 -16.47
CA THR A 157 -26.15 -25.52 -17.17
C THR A 157 -26.05 -25.76 -18.66
N THR A 158 -24.85 -25.66 -19.25
CA THR A 158 -24.67 -25.59 -20.72
C THR A 158 -23.66 -26.60 -21.28
N ASP A 159 -22.66 -27.01 -20.49
CA ASP A 159 -21.65 -28.00 -20.87
C ASP A 159 -21.14 -28.74 -19.63
N TYR A 160 -21.70 -29.93 -19.39
CA TYR A 160 -21.33 -30.75 -18.24
C TYR A 160 -19.82 -31.08 -18.22
N ASN A 161 -19.26 -31.49 -19.35
CA ASN A 161 -17.84 -31.88 -19.43
C ASN A 161 -16.92 -30.66 -19.31
N GLY A 162 -17.29 -29.53 -19.92
CA GLY A 162 -16.60 -28.26 -19.75
C GLY A 162 -16.60 -27.80 -18.30
N SER A 163 -17.74 -27.94 -17.59
CA SER A 163 -17.84 -27.53 -16.18
C SER A 163 -16.81 -28.27 -15.30
N CYS A 164 -16.66 -29.59 -15.44
CA CYS A 164 -15.69 -30.33 -14.63
C CYS A 164 -14.22 -29.99 -14.98
N LYS A 165 -13.93 -29.59 -16.23
CA LYS A 165 -12.60 -29.07 -16.60
C LYS A 165 -12.29 -27.75 -15.90
N GLU A 166 -13.26 -26.85 -15.81
CA GLU A 166 -13.10 -25.59 -15.07
C GLU A 166 -12.94 -25.84 -13.55
N ALA A 167 -13.74 -26.75 -12.98
CA ALA A 167 -13.60 -27.17 -11.59
C ALA A 167 -12.22 -27.82 -11.30
N GLN A 168 -11.68 -28.58 -12.24
CA GLN A 168 -10.34 -29.17 -12.12
C GLN A 168 -9.25 -28.09 -12.04
N LYS A 169 -9.37 -27.01 -12.81
CA LYS A 169 -8.42 -25.89 -12.73
C LYS A 169 -8.49 -25.20 -11.37
N CYS A 170 -9.70 -24.96 -10.84
CA CYS A 170 -9.86 -24.44 -9.48
C CYS A 170 -9.17 -25.35 -8.44
N ALA A 171 -9.38 -26.67 -8.53
CA ALA A 171 -8.77 -27.63 -7.61
C ALA A 171 -7.24 -27.66 -7.72
N THR A 172 -6.69 -27.44 -8.91
CA THR A 172 -5.24 -27.34 -9.14
C THR A 172 -4.67 -26.08 -8.48
N ILE A 173 -5.31 -24.93 -8.68
CA ILE A 173 -4.92 -23.68 -8.01
C ILE A 173 -4.96 -23.85 -6.48
N TYR A 174 -5.99 -24.50 -5.95
CA TYR A 174 -6.07 -24.81 -4.52
C TYR A 174 -4.91 -25.69 -4.05
N LYS A 175 -4.64 -26.80 -4.74
CA LYS A 175 -3.54 -27.72 -4.43
C LYS A 175 -2.19 -27.00 -4.33
N ASP A 176 -1.89 -26.17 -5.32
CA ASP A 176 -0.58 -25.54 -5.45
C ASP A 176 -0.33 -24.48 -4.37
N ASN A 177 -1.38 -23.99 -3.71
CA ASN A 177 -1.30 -22.87 -2.77
C ASN A 177 -1.71 -23.20 -1.32
N VAL A 178 -2.47 -24.28 -1.07
CA VAL A 178 -2.97 -24.58 0.29
C VAL A 178 -1.86 -24.97 1.26
N SER A 179 -0.74 -25.51 0.78
CA SER A 179 0.40 -25.88 1.62
C SER A 179 0.96 -24.67 2.39
N TYR A 180 0.97 -23.49 1.76
CA TYR A 180 1.35 -22.23 2.40
C TYR A 180 0.38 -21.87 3.54
N CYS A 181 -0.90 -22.20 3.39
CA CYS A 181 -1.96 -21.88 4.34
C CYS A 181 -1.98 -22.73 5.60
N HIS A 182 -1.28 -23.86 5.61
CA HIS A 182 -1.12 -24.67 6.82
C HIS A 182 -0.26 -23.95 7.87
N ASN A 183 0.72 -23.16 7.42
CA ASN A 183 1.67 -22.47 8.29
C ASN A 183 1.24 -21.05 8.66
N TYR A 184 0.39 -20.43 7.84
CA TYR A 184 0.02 -19.02 7.99
C TYR A 184 -1.48 -18.78 7.85
N LYS A 185 -2.08 -18.13 8.85
CA LYS A 185 -3.47 -17.67 8.82
C LYS A 185 -3.57 -16.28 8.19
N THR A 186 -3.28 -16.17 6.91
CA THR A 186 -3.34 -14.89 6.16
C THR A 186 -4.73 -14.62 5.61
N LYS A 187 -5.00 -13.35 5.24
CA LYS A 187 -6.23 -12.97 4.52
C LYS A 187 -6.37 -13.75 3.19
N PHE A 188 -5.26 -13.97 2.49
CA PHE A 188 -5.19 -14.82 1.30
C PHE A 188 -5.71 -16.24 1.59
N CYS A 189 -5.19 -16.87 2.62
CA CYS A 189 -5.55 -18.24 2.98
C CYS A 189 -7.01 -18.38 3.40
N SER A 190 -7.52 -17.42 4.19
CA SER A 190 -8.94 -17.37 4.54
C SER A 190 -9.83 -17.31 3.29
N GLN A 191 -9.47 -16.45 2.33
CA GLN A 191 -10.24 -16.31 1.10
C GLN A 191 -10.12 -17.52 0.17
N LEU A 192 -8.92 -18.11 0.04
CA LEU A 192 -8.70 -19.32 -0.76
C LEU A 192 -9.52 -20.50 -0.24
N LEU A 193 -9.52 -20.71 1.09
CA LEU A 193 -10.32 -21.76 1.73
C LEU A 193 -11.83 -21.50 1.56
N LYS A 194 -12.27 -20.24 1.64
CA LYS A 194 -13.66 -19.86 1.35
C LYS A 194 -14.06 -20.26 -0.08
N TYR A 195 -13.28 -19.88 -1.08
CA TYR A 195 -13.54 -20.25 -2.47
C TYR A 195 -13.53 -21.77 -2.71
N ARG A 196 -12.60 -22.49 -2.09
CA ARG A 196 -12.59 -23.97 -2.13
C ARG A 196 -13.87 -24.56 -1.54
N ASN A 197 -14.35 -24.03 -0.41
CA ASN A 197 -15.59 -24.49 0.21
C ASN A 197 -16.82 -24.20 -0.65
N GLU A 198 -16.91 -23.01 -1.24
CA GLU A 198 -17.99 -22.65 -2.18
C GLU A 198 -18.01 -23.59 -3.39
N LEU A 199 -16.84 -23.89 -3.97
CA LEU A 199 -16.73 -24.86 -5.06
C LEU A 199 -17.20 -26.26 -4.63
N MET A 200 -16.68 -26.79 -3.52
CA MET A 200 -17.03 -28.12 -3.03
C MET A 200 -18.53 -28.25 -2.78
N ASN A 201 -19.14 -27.25 -2.14
CA ASN A 201 -20.58 -27.23 -1.88
C ASN A 201 -21.39 -27.31 -3.18
N LEU A 202 -20.99 -26.54 -4.20
CA LEU A 202 -21.70 -26.53 -5.47
C LEU A 202 -21.54 -27.86 -6.23
N LEU A 203 -20.34 -28.45 -6.20
CA LEU A 203 -20.09 -29.78 -6.77
C LEU A 203 -20.98 -30.86 -6.13
N GLN A 204 -21.12 -30.83 -4.81
CA GLN A 204 -21.94 -31.76 -4.04
C GLN A 204 -23.44 -31.53 -4.27
N GLU A 205 -23.90 -30.29 -4.21
CA GLU A 205 -25.31 -29.91 -4.45
C GLU A 205 -25.77 -30.39 -5.83
N LYS A 206 -24.94 -30.16 -6.86
CA LYS A 206 -25.23 -30.58 -8.24
C LYS A 206 -24.90 -32.04 -8.52
N LYS A 207 -24.30 -32.76 -7.55
CA LYS A 207 -23.91 -34.18 -7.66
C LYS A 207 -23.08 -34.47 -8.92
N MET A 208 -22.07 -33.65 -9.18
CA MET A 208 -21.27 -33.69 -10.42
C MET A 208 -19.77 -33.61 -10.16
N CYS A 209 -18.98 -33.99 -11.17
CA CYS A 209 -17.52 -33.95 -11.13
C CYS A 209 -16.94 -34.71 -9.93
N ALA A 210 -17.33 -35.97 -9.78
CA ALA A 210 -16.93 -36.83 -8.65
C ALA A 210 -15.40 -36.94 -8.52
N ASP A 211 -14.68 -36.98 -9.64
CA ASP A 211 -13.21 -37.01 -9.67
C ASP A 211 -12.62 -35.75 -9.03
N GLN A 212 -13.15 -34.56 -9.36
CA GLN A 212 -12.70 -33.29 -8.79
C GLN A 212 -13.02 -33.20 -7.29
N GLN A 213 -14.19 -33.69 -6.86
CA GLN A 213 -14.52 -33.79 -5.43
C GLN A 213 -13.53 -34.70 -4.69
N GLY A 214 -13.22 -35.86 -5.28
CA GLY A 214 -12.23 -36.80 -4.75
C GLY A 214 -10.85 -36.17 -4.65
N PHE A 215 -10.41 -35.47 -5.70
CA PHE A 215 -9.12 -34.78 -5.75
C PHE A 215 -9.00 -33.69 -4.67
N ILE A 216 -9.99 -32.82 -4.52
CA ILE A 216 -10.01 -31.79 -3.46
C ILE A 216 -9.97 -32.45 -2.08
N SER A 217 -10.78 -33.50 -1.87
CA SER A 217 -10.82 -34.21 -0.58
C SER A 217 -9.50 -34.90 -0.24
N GLN A 218 -8.73 -35.35 -1.23
CA GLN A 218 -7.39 -35.91 -1.02
C GLN A 218 -6.40 -34.82 -0.59
N ILE A 219 -6.47 -33.64 -1.21
CA ILE A 219 -5.64 -32.49 -0.84
C ILE A 219 -5.86 -32.11 0.62
N ASP A 220 -7.12 -32.04 1.07
CA ASP A 220 -7.45 -31.67 2.46
C ASP A 220 -7.02 -32.71 3.49
N LYS A 221 -6.94 -33.99 3.08
CA LYS A 221 -6.51 -35.09 3.95
C LYS A 221 -5.00 -35.20 4.07
N SER A 222 -4.25 -34.66 3.11
CA SER A 222 -2.80 -34.72 3.14
C SER A 222 -2.28 -33.87 4.30
N PRO A 223 -1.67 -34.45 5.34
CA PRO A 223 -0.93 -33.66 6.31
C PRO A 223 0.21 -32.95 5.56
N ALA A 224 0.59 -31.78 6.05
CA ALA A 224 1.69 -30.98 5.52
C ALA A 224 3.04 -31.72 5.70
N ASP A 225 3.33 -32.74 4.89
CA ASP A 225 4.61 -33.42 4.94
C ASP A 225 5.03 -33.93 3.55
N SER A 226 5.52 -33.00 2.72
CA SER A 226 6.40 -33.30 1.56
C SER A 226 6.78 -32.01 0.82
N SER A 227 7.68 -31.21 1.38
CA SER A 227 8.54 -30.32 0.56
C SER A 227 9.86 -29.97 1.25
N LEU A 228 10.53 -30.99 1.79
CA LEU A 228 11.98 -30.95 1.99
C LEU A 228 12.53 -32.35 1.69
N GLN A 229 12.64 -32.70 0.41
CA GLN A 229 13.64 -33.64 -0.12
C GLN A 229 13.46 -33.84 -1.63
N SER A 230 14.42 -33.33 -2.41
CA SER A 230 15.28 -34.13 -3.31
C SER A 230 15.84 -33.27 -4.46
N VAL A 231 16.98 -32.62 -4.21
CA VAL A 231 18.02 -32.54 -5.23
C VAL A 231 19.19 -33.35 -4.70
N ASN A 232 19.48 -34.45 -5.38
CA ASN A 232 20.48 -35.41 -4.98
C ASN A 232 21.89 -34.82 -5.06
N GLY A 233 22.69 -35.10 -4.02
CA GLY A 233 24.06 -35.59 -4.17
C GLY A 233 25.16 -34.59 -4.50
N LEU A 234 25.68 -33.88 -3.49
CA LEU A 234 27.12 -33.90 -3.20
C LEU A 234 27.36 -33.53 -1.72
N SER A 235 28.21 -34.31 -1.08
CA SER A 235 28.64 -34.26 0.32
C SER A 235 29.24 -32.92 0.76
N SER A 236 28.64 -32.26 1.77
CA SER A 236 29.29 -31.72 3.00
C SER A 236 28.31 -30.77 3.73
N PRO A 237 28.14 -30.85 5.07
CA PRO A 237 27.33 -29.88 5.80
C PRO A 237 28.14 -28.60 5.99
N VAL A 238 27.84 -27.55 5.22
CA VAL A 238 28.30 -26.21 5.58
C VAL A 238 27.48 -25.74 6.78
N ILE A 239 28.01 -26.01 7.96
CA ILE A 239 27.62 -25.39 9.22
C ILE A 239 27.93 -23.89 9.09
N ILE A 240 26.95 -23.10 8.63
CA ILE A 240 27.03 -21.64 8.74
C ILE A 240 26.88 -21.33 10.22
N SER A 241 28.05 -21.18 10.82
CA SER A 241 28.24 -20.99 12.25
C SER A 241 27.56 -19.71 12.72
N ILE A 242 26.96 -19.80 13.90
CA ILE A 242 26.35 -18.73 14.72
C ILE A 242 27.30 -17.51 14.95
N THR A 243 28.54 -17.59 14.50
CA THR A 243 29.59 -16.58 14.66
C THR A 243 29.36 -15.30 13.87
N LEU A 244 28.66 -15.31 12.73
CA LEU A 244 28.47 -14.08 11.91
C LEU A 244 27.48 -13.08 12.53
N ILE A 245 26.46 -13.55 13.24
CA ILE A 245 25.46 -12.68 13.89
C ILE A 245 26.02 -12.12 15.21
N GLY A 246 26.79 -12.93 15.95
CA GLY A 246 27.43 -12.53 17.21
C GLY A 246 28.49 -11.43 17.02
N THR A 247 29.24 -11.46 15.91
CA THR A 247 30.24 -10.41 15.63
C THR A 247 29.61 -9.06 15.35
N ILE A 248 28.46 -9.02 14.65
CA ILE A 248 27.76 -7.75 14.35
C ILE A 248 27.20 -7.14 15.63
N PHE A 249 26.59 -7.95 16.50
CA PHE A 249 26.07 -7.48 17.79
C PHE A 249 27.19 -7.04 18.75
N GLY A 250 28.31 -7.76 18.79
CA GLY A 250 29.47 -7.40 19.61
C GLY A 250 30.10 -6.07 19.18
N VAL A 251 30.27 -5.85 17.87
CA VAL A 251 30.80 -4.58 17.32
C VAL A 251 29.84 -3.41 17.58
N PHE A 252 28.52 -3.64 17.47
CA PHE A 252 27.52 -2.62 17.77
C PHE A 252 27.56 -2.20 19.25
N LEU A 253 27.62 -3.16 20.18
CA LEU A 253 27.69 -2.87 21.62
C LEU A 253 29.00 -2.17 22.00
N LEU A 254 30.16 -2.62 21.47
CA LEU A 254 31.46 -1.97 21.70
C LEU A 254 31.47 -0.53 21.17
N SER A 255 30.82 -0.27 20.03
CA SER A 255 30.69 1.08 19.47
C SER A 255 29.89 2.02 20.38
N LEU A 256 28.84 1.53 21.05
CA LEU A 256 28.07 2.31 22.04
C LEU A 256 28.88 2.61 23.30
N PHE A 257 29.68 1.67 23.79
CA PHE A 257 30.55 1.90 24.93
C PHE A 257 31.65 2.92 24.59
N LEU A 258 32.29 2.82 23.43
CA LEU A 258 33.33 3.74 22.99
C LEU A 258 32.78 5.14 22.64
N TYR A 259 31.52 5.26 22.23
CA TYR A 259 30.87 6.56 22.05
C TYR A 259 30.87 7.42 23.33
N LYS A 260 30.79 6.78 24.51
CA LYS A 260 30.87 7.49 25.81
C LYS A 260 32.29 7.97 26.16
N PHE A 261 33.33 7.41 25.52
CA PHE A 261 34.74 7.72 25.82
C PHE A 261 35.47 8.45 24.68
N SER A 262 34.82 8.67 23.54
CA SER A 262 35.38 9.39 22.40
C SER A 262 35.03 10.89 22.46
N PRO A 263 35.96 11.83 22.17
CA PRO A 263 35.69 13.27 22.28
C PRO A 263 34.73 13.82 21.21
N LEU A 264 34.16 12.95 20.37
CA LEU A 264 33.24 13.30 19.28
C LEU A 264 31.83 13.72 19.76
N GLY A 265 31.43 13.36 20.99
CA GLY A 265 30.13 13.76 21.56
C GLY A 265 29.96 15.27 21.75
N ALA A 266 31.05 16.00 21.97
CA ALA A 266 31.04 17.47 22.08
C ALA A 266 30.80 18.17 20.72
N TRP A 267 31.10 17.50 19.61
CA TRP A 267 30.96 18.07 18.27
C TRP A 267 29.50 18.05 17.78
N ILE A 268 28.75 17.00 18.12
CA ILE A 268 27.34 16.85 17.75
C ILE A 268 26.43 17.84 18.51
N THR A 269 26.74 18.11 19.77
CA THR A 269 26.02 19.12 20.58
C THR A 269 26.25 20.54 20.06
N HIS A 270 27.43 20.85 19.54
CA HIS A 270 27.72 22.13 18.89
C HIS A 270 26.96 22.32 17.56
N LEU A 271 26.72 21.25 16.79
CA LEU A 271 25.94 21.30 15.55
C LEU A 271 24.44 21.56 15.80
N ILE A 272 23.87 21.01 16.87
CA ILE A 272 22.46 21.21 17.22
C ILE A 272 22.21 22.62 17.80
N GLY A 273 23.21 23.24 18.43
CA GLY A 273 23.13 24.62 18.94
C GLY A 273 22.96 25.70 17.86
N LYS A 274 23.25 25.41 16.58
CA LYS A 274 23.09 26.36 15.47
C LYS A 274 21.67 26.44 14.89
N ILE A 275 20.75 25.55 15.28
CA ILE A 275 19.38 25.51 14.74
C ILE A 275 18.38 26.34 15.60
N LYS A 276 18.77 26.81 16.79
CA LYS A 276 17.91 27.61 17.70
C LYS A 276 18.08 29.14 17.61
N LYS A 277 18.78 29.67 16.60
CA LYS A 277 18.92 31.13 16.35
C LYS A 277 18.38 31.52 14.97
N LYS A 278 17.07 31.36 14.77
CA LYS A 278 16.30 32.08 13.74
C LYS A 278 14.81 31.98 14.11
N GLY A 279 14.35 33.00 14.81
CA GLY A 279 12.97 33.14 15.27
C GLY A 279 12.82 34.49 15.94
N CYS A 280 12.91 35.57 15.16
CA CYS A 280 12.58 36.92 15.61
C CYS A 280 11.82 37.65 14.50
N PHE A 281 10.70 38.23 14.93
CA PHE A 281 9.85 39.26 14.32
C PHE A 281 9.07 38.91 13.04
N VAL A 282 7.74 38.83 13.13
CA VAL A 282 6.84 40.01 12.96
C VAL A 282 5.57 39.73 13.78
N ASP A 283 5.19 40.67 14.63
CA ASP A 283 3.88 40.72 15.29
C ASP A 283 3.11 41.96 14.79
N GLU A 284 1.80 41.91 15.00
CA GLU A 284 0.92 43.03 15.37
C GLU A 284 -0.09 43.58 14.33
N VAL A 285 -1.38 43.27 14.58
CA VAL A 285 -2.48 44.25 14.59
C VAL A 285 -3.45 43.87 15.72
N VAL A 286 -3.64 44.77 16.71
CA VAL A 286 -4.90 45.34 17.24
C VAL A 286 -4.80 45.70 18.74
N ASP A 287 -4.95 47.01 18.97
CA ASP A 287 -5.44 47.78 20.13
C ASP A 287 -4.74 47.78 21.49
N GLN A 288 -3.93 48.84 21.68
CA GLN A 288 -4.29 50.04 22.46
C GLN A 288 -5.07 49.83 23.79
N SER A 289 -4.34 49.70 24.90
CA SER A 289 -4.71 50.36 26.15
C SER A 289 -3.51 50.58 27.09
N LEU A 290 -3.23 51.87 27.33
CA LEU A 290 -3.01 52.50 28.64
C LEU A 290 -1.81 52.11 29.54
N PHE A 291 -1.06 53.18 29.86
CA PHE A 291 -0.14 53.43 30.99
C PHE A 291 1.37 53.19 30.81
N HIS A 292 2.03 54.33 30.57
CA HIS A 292 3.44 54.59 30.83
C HIS A 292 3.78 54.58 32.34
N HIS A 293 5.08 54.38 32.57
CA HIS A 293 5.92 54.71 33.74
C HIS A 293 6.07 53.66 34.85
N TYR A 294 7.30 53.14 35.00
CA TYR A 294 8.16 53.55 36.11
C TYR A 294 9.63 53.17 35.83
N GLU A 295 10.50 54.17 35.79
CA GLU A 295 11.96 54.03 35.73
C GLU A 295 12.55 54.41 37.09
N SER A 296 13.38 53.49 37.59
CA SER A 296 14.54 53.64 38.50
C SER A 296 14.57 54.76 39.55
N ASP A 297 14.57 54.33 40.81
CA ASP A 297 15.07 55.04 41.99
C ASP A 297 16.51 55.57 41.83
N GLN A 298 16.77 56.80 42.31
CA GLN A 298 17.85 57.06 43.26
C GLN A 298 17.77 58.43 43.97
N LYS A 299 17.69 58.33 45.31
CA LYS A 299 18.38 59.09 46.37
C LYS A 299 17.98 60.52 46.76
N VAL A 300 17.41 60.57 47.99
CA VAL A 300 17.86 61.31 49.20
C VAL A 300 17.89 62.85 49.13
N SER A 301 17.06 63.53 49.95
CA SER A 301 17.53 64.18 51.19
C SER A 301 16.43 64.99 51.95
N ILE A 302 16.40 64.79 53.28
CA ILE A 302 16.19 65.76 54.39
C ILE A 302 14.79 66.38 54.65
N TYR A 303 14.10 65.79 55.64
CA TYR A 303 13.56 66.32 56.92
C TYR A 303 12.86 67.69 57.05
N ARG A 304 11.86 67.68 57.97
CA ARG A 304 11.08 68.75 58.66
C ARG A 304 9.73 69.09 58.00
N ASP A 305 8.65 69.37 58.72
CA ASP A 305 8.32 69.41 60.15
C ASP A 305 6.78 69.32 60.28
N TYR A 306 6.32 68.98 61.48
CA TYR A 306 4.97 68.58 61.84
C TYR A 306 3.86 69.65 61.74
N ASN A 307 2.61 69.13 61.69
CA ASN A 307 1.44 69.54 62.48
C ASN A 307 0.57 70.76 62.07
N ILE A 308 -0.68 70.51 61.64
CA ILE A 308 -1.94 70.62 62.44
C ILE A 308 -3.17 70.73 61.51
N PRO A 309 -4.33 70.15 61.91
CA PRO A 309 -5.54 70.02 61.09
C PRO A 309 -6.49 71.20 61.32
N TYR A 310 -7.56 71.37 60.51
CA TYR A 310 -8.87 71.86 61.00
C TYR A 310 -9.93 71.72 59.88
N ASN A 311 -11.02 71.03 60.20
CA ASN A 311 -12.31 71.13 59.51
C ASN A 311 -13.06 72.35 60.05
N PHE A 312 -13.82 73.06 59.21
CA PHE A 312 -15.18 73.52 59.54
C PHE A 312 -15.96 73.83 58.25
N ALA A 313 -17.26 73.60 58.36
CA ALA A 313 -18.28 73.68 57.32
C ALA A 313 -18.91 75.09 57.23
N GLU A 314 -19.91 75.20 56.34
CA GLU A 314 -20.88 76.27 56.05
C GLU A 314 -20.45 77.27 54.96
N TYR A 315 -21.26 77.54 53.93
CA TYR A 315 -22.72 77.50 53.79
C TYR A 315 -23.20 76.73 52.55
#